data_AF-A0AAU9V9B7-F1
#
_entry.id   AF-A0AAU9V9B7-F1
#
_cell.length_a   1.000
_cell.length_b   1.000
_cell.length_c   1.000
_cell.angle_alpha   90.00
_cell.angle_beta   90.00
_cell.angle_gamma   90.00
#
_symmetry.space_group_name_H-M   'P 1'
#
loop_
_entity.id
_entity.type
_entity.pdbx_description
1 polymer ?
#
loop_
_entity_poly.entity_id
_entity_poly.type
_entity_poly.pdbx_seq_one_letter_code
_entity_poly.pdbx_strand_id
1 'polypeptide(L)'
;MKHRWRSIFTLSTGGLALLYWRLRLTGAPSAFASADNPTSRDPSILTRFYTFTYLPVFNFFLLIYPFQLSFDWSMDSIPRITTIFDIRNLYSLVFYAIISKVTWKALSHELRIQKEIKEKYYKKQNNKIKQKWSYNCKPYNRRQDCSERKSIIPHKENASSKRFICPCNGCKHTLTEDHTNVCRAVNNNNTMMHHSTCICPLAHGKYKPHNTTKYVYSSPQVALLLFTAFMVLPFVPASNILFYVGFVVAERVLYIPSVGFCFLLGLGAGTLTRNWRRYKRRSRIFMIALLITLLVMSGATLRRNLDWRDEESLFRSALHINPPKGKV
;
A
#
# COMPACT_ATOMS: atom_id res chain seq x y z
N MET A 1 -7.28 16.57 4.73
CA MET A 1 -8.49 15.76 4.45
C MET A 1 -9.22 16.17 3.17
N LYS A 2 -9.48 17.46 2.91
CA LYS A 2 -10.13 17.94 1.67
C LYS A 2 -9.53 17.42 0.35
N HIS A 3 -8.19 17.38 0.23
CA HIS A 3 -7.53 16.86 -0.99
C HIS A 3 -7.79 15.36 -1.23
N ARG A 4 -7.91 14.55 -0.17
CA ARG A 4 -8.19 13.11 -0.32
C ARG A 4 -9.60 12.85 -0.84
N TRP A 5 -10.58 13.58 -0.32
CA TRP A 5 -11.97 13.50 -0.80
C TRP A 5 -12.10 13.96 -2.25
N ARG A 6 -11.38 15.03 -2.64
CA ARG A 6 -11.30 15.45 -4.04
C ARG A 6 -10.72 14.36 -4.94
N SER A 7 -9.62 13.73 -4.55
CA SER A 7 -9.03 12.61 -5.31
C SER A 7 -9.95 11.40 -5.40
N ILE A 8 -10.62 11.02 -4.31
CA ILE A 8 -11.59 9.91 -4.32
C ILE A 8 -12.76 10.24 -5.25
N PHE A 9 -13.29 11.46 -5.17
CA PHE A 9 -14.37 11.91 -6.03
C PHE A 9 -13.94 11.88 -7.50
N THR A 10 -12.79 12.46 -7.85
CA THR A 10 -12.29 12.47 -9.24
C THR A 10 -12.01 11.06 -9.78
N LEU A 11 -11.49 10.16 -8.94
CA LEU A 11 -11.25 8.76 -9.33
C LEU A 11 -12.57 8.00 -9.51
N SER A 12 -13.55 8.24 -8.65
CA SER A 12 -14.87 7.59 -8.71
C SER A 12 -15.66 8.07 -9.92
N THR A 13 -15.71 9.38 -10.16
CA THR A 13 -16.42 9.94 -11.33
C THR A 13 -15.74 9.56 -12.63
N GLY A 14 -14.41 9.62 -12.70
CA GLY A 14 -13.64 9.16 -13.87
C GLY A 14 -13.84 7.67 -14.13
N GLY A 15 -13.80 6.83 -13.09
CA GLY A 15 -14.05 5.39 -13.20
C GLY A 15 -15.46 5.07 -13.70
N LEU A 16 -16.49 5.74 -13.17
CA LEU A 16 -17.88 5.57 -13.61
C LEU A 16 -18.07 6.04 -15.06
N ALA A 17 -17.44 7.15 -15.46
CA ALA A 17 -17.49 7.64 -16.83
C ALA A 17 -16.84 6.65 -17.82
N LEU A 18 -15.67 6.11 -17.47
CA LEU A 18 -14.99 5.08 -18.27
C LEU A 18 -15.82 3.81 -18.36
N LEU A 19 -16.46 3.38 -17.26
CA LEU A 19 -17.30 2.18 -17.24
C LEU A 19 -18.56 2.38 -18.09
N TYR A 20 -19.21 3.55 -17.99
CA TYR A 20 -20.34 3.90 -18.85
C TYR A 20 -19.95 3.90 -20.32
N TRP A 21 -18.85 4.55 -20.68
CA TRP A 21 -18.36 4.59 -22.06
C TRP A 21 -17.99 3.19 -22.55
N ARG A 22 -17.33 2.38 -21.72
CA ARG A 22 -17.01 0.98 -22.02
C ARG A 22 -18.28 0.20 -22.34
N LEU A 23 -19.30 0.27 -21.49
CA LEU A 23 -20.56 -0.45 -21.72
C LEU A 23 -21.26 0.04 -23.00
N ARG A 24 -21.24 1.33 -23.29
CA ARG A 24 -21.80 1.90 -24.53
C ARG A 24 -21.05 1.44 -25.79
N LEU A 25 -19.72 1.37 -25.74
CA LEU A 25 -18.90 0.90 -26.86
C LEU A 25 -19.02 -0.60 -27.12
N THR A 26 -19.35 -1.41 -26.10
CA THR A 26 -19.36 -2.87 -26.22
C THR A 26 -20.64 -3.41 -26.88
N GLY A 27 -21.64 -2.55 -27.13
CA GLY A 27 -22.89 -2.95 -27.77
C GLY A 27 -23.79 -3.81 -26.88
N ALA A 28 -24.77 -4.47 -27.49
CA ALA A 28 -25.64 -5.41 -26.78
C ALA A 28 -24.82 -6.63 -26.28
N PRO A 29 -25.07 -7.13 -25.06
CA PRO A 29 -24.38 -8.31 -24.55
C PRO A 29 -24.64 -9.50 -25.47
N SER A 30 -23.58 -10.20 -25.87
CA SER A 30 -23.71 -11.45 -26.61
C SER A 30 -24.49 -12.45 -25.77
N ALA A 31 -25.50 -13.09 -26.36
CA ALA A 31 -26.27 -14.12 -25.68
C ALA A 31 -25.36 -15.31 -25.35
N PHE A 32 -25.11 -15.54 -24.06
CA PHE A 32 -24.34 -16.70 -23.61
C PHE A 32 -25.18 -17.97 -23.74
N ALA A 33 -24.53 -19.08 -24.12
CA ALA A 33 -25.18 -20.37 -24.15
C ALA A 33 -25.47 -20.86 -22.72
N SER A 34 -26.52 -21.69 -22.54
CA SER A 34 -26.76 -22.38 -21.27
C SER A 34 -25.59 -23.27 -20.86
N ALA A 35 -24.92 -23.83 -21.86
CA ALA A 35 -23.73 -24.65 -21.74
C ALA A 35 -22.53 -23.94 -21.08
N ASP A 36 -22.42 -22.62 -21.20
CA ASP A 36 -21.25 -21.88 -20.70
C ASP A 36 -21.27 -21.76 -19.16
N ASN A 37 -22.48 -21.62 -18.59
CA ASN A 37 -22.70 -21.53 -17.15
C ASN A 37 -23.98 -22.29 -16.76
N PRO A 38 -23.97 -23.63 -16.74
CA PRO A 38 -25.16 -24.41 -16.41
C PRO A 38 -25.62 -24.14 -14.97
N THR A 39 -24.69 -23.85 -14.05
CA THR A 39 -24.98 -23.49 -12.66
C THR A 39 -25.92 -22.29 -12.55
N SER A 40 -25.68 -21.24 -13.33
CA SER A 40 -26.52 -20.03 -13.29
C SER A 40 -27.97 -20.25 -13.73
N ARG A 41 -28.22 -21.29 -14.54
CA ARG A 41 -29.55 -21.65 -15.05
C ARG A 41 -30.23 -22.79 -14.29
N ASP A 42 -29.57 -23.39 -13.30
CA ASP A 42 -30.13 -24.48 -12.48
C ASP A 42 -31.44 -24.03 -11.78
N PRO A 43 -32.53 -24.82 -11.75
CA PRO A 43 -33.80 -24.35 -11.19
C PRO A 43 -33.74 -24.04 -9.68
N SER A 44 -32.80 -24.64 -8.95
CA SER A 44 -32.68 -24.47 -7.50
C SER A 44 -31.81 -23.27 -7.14
N ILE A 45 -32.39 -22.30 -6.43
CA ILE A 45 -31.66 -21.14 -5.89
C ILE A 45 -30.58 -21.59 -4.90
N LEU A 46 -30.82 -22.65 -4.13
CA LEU A 46 -29.86 -23.18 -3.16
C LEU A 46 -28.64 -23.79 -3.86
N THR A 47 -28.86 -24.56 -4.93
CA THR A 47 -27.78 -25.13 -5.74
C THR A 47 -26.90 -24.03 -6.35
N ARG A 48 -27.53 -22.96 -6.86
CA ARG A 48 -26.83 -21.75 -7.33
C ARG A 48 -25.98 -21.16 -6.20
N PHE A 49 -26.60 -20.88 -5.05
CA PHE A 49 -25.95 -20.22 -3.93
C PHE A 49 -24.73 -21.00 -3.42
N TYR A 50 -24.88 -22.31 -3.16
CA TYR A 50 -23.77 -23.14 -2.68
C TYR A 50 -22.63 -23.20 -3.70
N THR A 51 -22.98 -23.41 -4.96
CA THR A 51 -21.97 -23.50 -6.02
C THR A 51 -21.25 -22.16 -6.20
N PHE A 52 -21.96 -21.03 -6.32
CA PHE A 52 -21.34 -19.70 -6.46
C PHE A 52 -20.48 -19.31 -5.26
N THR A 53 -20.85 -19.73 -4.05
CA THR A 53 -20.07 -19.49 -2.85
C THR A 53 -18.78 -20.32 -2.83
N TYR A 54 -18.79 -21.50 -3.47
CA TYR A 54 -17.61 -22.36 -3.61
C TYR A 54 -16.66 -21.93 -4.73
N LEU A 55 -17.11 -21.24 -5.78
CA LEU A 55 -16.24 -20.88 -6.91
C LEU A 55 -15.03 -20.02 -6.52
N PRO A 56 -15.13 -19.00 -5.65
CA PRO A 56 -13.96 -18.24 -5.19
C PRO A 56 -12.96 -19.10 -4.40
N VAL A 57 -13.47 -20.11 -3.69
CA VAL A 57 -12.65 -21.08 -2.94
C VAL A 57 -11.86 -21.95 -3.91
N PHE A 58 -12.53 -22.50 -4.92
CA PHE A 58 -11.90 -23.26 -5.99
C PHE A 58 -10.82 -22.43 -6.71
N ASN A 59 -11.14 -21.18 -7.03
CA ASN A 59 -10.20 -20.24 -7.64
C ASN A 59 -9.00 -19.90 -6.75
N PHE A 60 -9.21 -19.73 -5.45
CA PHE A 60 -8.12 -19.53 -4.51
C PHE A 60 -7.21 -20.77 -4.43
N PHE A 61 -7.77 -21.97 -4.51
CA PHE A 61 -6.97 -23.19 -4.59
C PHE A 61 -6.18 -23.29 -5.90
N LEU A 62 -6.74 -22.88 -7.03
CA LEU A 62 -5.99 -22.77 -8.30
C LEU A 62 -4.80 -21.80 -8.17
N LEU A 63 -4.93 -20.74 -7.39
CA LEU A 63 -3.85 -19.78 -7.14
C LEU A 63 -2.68 -20.39 -6.33
N ILE A 64 -2.98 -21.28 -5.40
CA ILE A 64 -1.98 -21.96 -4.56
C ILE A 64 -1.42 -23.19 -5.26
N TYR A 65 -2.26 -23.92 -5.99
CA TYR A 65 -1.99 -25.23 -6.56
C TYR A 65 -2.52 -25.32 -8.00
N PRO A 66 -1.75 -24.81 -8.99
CA PRO A 66 -2.19 -24.69 -10.38
C PRO A 66 -1.97 -25.99 -11.18
N PHE A 67 -2.36 -27.16 -10.66
CA PHE A 67 -2.11 -28.43 -11.36
C PHE A 67 -3.30 -28.92 -12.19
N GLN A 68 -4.51 -28.54 -11.82
CA GLN A 68 -5.73 -28.93 -12.54
C GLN A 68 -6.24 -27.72 -13.33
N LEU A 69 -5.56 -27.45 -14.45
CA LEU A 69 -5.85 -26.34 -15.36
C LEU A 69 -6.62 -26.86 -16.57
N SER A 70 -7.65 -26.14 -17.00
CA SER A 70 -8.41 -26.43 -18.21
C SER A 70 -8.35 -25.23 -19.14
N PHE A 71 -8.25 -25.47 -20.44
CA PHE A 71 -8.37 -24.37 -21.42
C PHE A 71 -9.77 -23.72 -21.37
N ASP A 72 -10.78 -24.47 -20.91
CA ASP A 72 -12.16 -23.99 -20.74
C ASP A 72 -12.89 -24.70 -19.58
N TRP A 73 -13.60 -23.90 -18.77
CA TRP A 73 -14.35 -24.31 -17.58
C TRP A 73 -15.87 -24.18 -17.80
N SER A 74 -16.35 -24.58 -18.98
CA SER A 74 -17.77 -24.66 -19.33
C SER A 74 -18.38 -26.02 -18.99
N MET A 75 -19.68 -26.17 -19.23
CA MET A 75 -20.46 -27.39 -18.97
C MET A 75 -20.36 -27.83 -17.49
N ASP A 76 -20.26 -29.13 -17.23
CA ASP A 76 -20.23 -29.72 -15.88
C ASP A 76 -18.80 -29.95 -15.36
N SER A 77 -17.82 -29.15 -15.81
CA SER A 77 -16.43 -29.26 -15.32
C SER A 77 -16.29 -29.03 -13.82
N ILE A 78 -17.22 -28.29 -13.21
CA ILE A 78 -17.34 -28.16 -11.75
C ILE A 78 -18.69 -28.76 -11.33
N PRO A 79 -18.69 -29.90 -10.62
CA PRO A 79 -19.94 -30.52 -10.18
C PRO A 79 -20.75 -29.56 -9.30
N ARG A 80 -22.02 -29.35 -9.62
CA ARG A 80 -22.93 -28.51 -8.81
C ARG A 80 -23.08 -29.07 -7.40
N ILE A 81 -23.20 -28.18 -6.41
CA ILE A 81 -23.46 -28.56 -5.02
C ILE A 81 -24.96 -28.56 -4.80
N THR A 82 -25.56 -29.76 -4.73
CA THR A 82 -27.01 -29.93 -4.57
C THR A 82 -27.44 -30.11 -3.13
N THR A 83 -26.53 -30.51 -2.24
CA THR A 83 -26.81 -30.81 -0.83
C THR A 83 -26.07 -29.86 0.11
N ILE A 84 -26.69 -29.57 1.26
CA ILE A 84 -26.05 -28.74 2.28
C ILE A 84 -24.90 -29.46 2.98
N PHE A 85 -24.97 -30.79 3.06
CA PHE A 85 -23.99 -31.66 3.73
C PHE A 85 -22.75 -31.99 2.88
N ASP A 86 -22.59 -31.32 1.73
CA ASP A 86 -21.38 -31.44 0.92
C ASP A 86 -20.17 -30.82 1.65
N ILE A 87 -19.06 -31.56 1.71
CA ILE A 87 -17.80 -31.11 2.32
C ILE A 87 -17.28 -29.81 1.70
N ARG A 88 -17.62 -29.53 0.43
CA ARG A 88 -17.25 -28.31 -0.28
C ARG A 88 -17.87 -27.06 0.35
N ASN A 89 -19.06 -27.17 0.95
CA ASN A 89 -19.67 -26.07 1.71
C ASN A 89 -18.87 -25.75 2.97
N LEU A 90 -18.27 -26.76 3.61
CA LEU A 90 -17.39 -26.55 4.76
C LEU A 90 -16.12 -25.79 4.33
N TYR A 91 -15.53 -26.12 3.18
CA TYR A 91 -14.38 -25.37 2.65
C TYR A 91 -14.73 -23.90 2.42
N SER A 92 -15.90 -23.62 1.85
CA SER A 92 -16.41 -22.27 1.68
C SER A 92 -16.57 -21.54 3.01
N LEU A 93 -17.23 -22.17 3.99
CA LEU A 93 -17.42 -21.59 5.32
C LEU A 93 -16.09 -21.21 5.97
N VAL A 94 -15.14 -22.14 5.98
CA VAL A 94 -13.80 -21.94 6.58
C VAL A 94 -13.05 -20.83 5.83
N PHE A 95 -13.09 -20.83 4.50
CA PHE A 95 -12.43 -19.82 3.68
C PHE A 95 -12.93 -18.40 3.99
N TYR A 96 -14.25 -18.18 3.96
CA TYR A 96 -14.83 -16.88 4.26
C TYR A 96 -14.65 -16.47 5.72
N ALA A 97 -14.67 -17.42 6.68
CA ALA A 97 -14.38 -17.13 8.08
C ALA A 97 -12.93 -16.64 8.27
N ILE A 98 -11.96 -17.28 7.61
CA ILE A 98 -10.55 -16.88 7.67
C ILE A 98 -10.37 -15.48 7.05
N ILE A 99 -10.88 -15.25 5.84
CA ILE A 99 -10.78 -13.94 5.18
C ILE A 99 -11.43 -12.84 6.02
N SER A 100 -12.64 -13.09 6.53
CA SER A 100 -13.35 -12.12 7.38
C SER A 100 -12.57 -11.80 8.66
N LYS A 101 -11.99 -12.82 9.32
CA LYS A 101 -11.18 -12.62 10.53
C LYS A 101 -9.89 -11.84 10.23
N VAL A 102 -9.20 -12.16 9.14
CA VAL A 102 -7.96 -11.49 8.73
C VAL A 102 -8.22 -10.02 8.36
N THR A 103 -9.23 -9.78 7.53
CA THR A 103 -9.64 -8.42 7.12
C THR A 103 -10.07 -7.59 8.31
N TRP A 104 -10.91 -8.14 9.20
CA TRP A 104 -11.34 -7.45 10.42
C TRP A 104 -10.16 -7.07 11.32
N LYS A 105 -9.21 -7.99 11.51
CA LYS A 105 -8.01 -7.73 12.31
C LYS A 105 -7.10 -6.68 11.67
N ALA A 106 -6.90 -6.75 10.34
CA ALA A 106 -6.10 -5.77 9.61
C ALA A 106 -6.74 -4.38 9.64
N LEU A 107 -8.05 -4.30 9.40
CA LEU A 107 -8.82 -3.04 9.42
C LEU A 107 -8.84 -2.42 10.81
N SER A 108 -9.17 -3.20 11.85
CA SER A 108 -9.19 -2.71 13.23
C SER A 108 -7.81 -2.22 13.70
N HIS A 109 -6.74 -2.89 13.29
CA HIS A 109 -5.37 -2.45 13.57
C HIS A 109 -5.06 -1.10 12.90
N GLU A 110 -5.37 -0.94 11.61
CA GLU A 110 -5.12 0.32 10.90
C GLU A 110 -5.96 1.46 11.49
N LEU A 111 -7.24 1.21 11.81
CA LEU A 111 -8.10 2.20 12.47
C LEU A 111 -7.56 2.64 13.83
N ARG A 112 -6.96 1.72 14.61
CA ARG A 112 -6.31 2.06 15.90
C ARG A 112 -5.07 2.94 15.69
N ILE A 113 -4.19 2.59 14.75
CA ILE A 113 -3.00 3.40 14.44
C ILE A 113 -3.39 4.81 13.99
N GLN A 114 -4.40 4.93 13.13
CA GLN A 114 -4.87 6.25 12.67
C GLN A 114 -5.41 7.10 13.85
N LYS A 115 -6.11 6.48 14.81
CA LYS A 115 -6.56 7.17 16.04
C LYS A 115 -5.37 7.64 16.87
N GLU A 116 -4.39 6.78 17.15
CA GLU A 116 -3.20 7.13 17.93
C GLU A 116 -2.39 8.27 17.28
N ILE A 117 -2.20 8.24 15.96
CA ILE A 117 -1.50 9.32 15.23
C ILE A 117 -2.26 10.64 15.38
N LYS A 118 -3.59 10.60 15.25
CA LYS A 118 -4.45 11.78 15.39
C LYS A 118 -4.38 12.35 16.81
N GLU A 119 -4.41 11.50 17.84
CA GLU A 119 -4.25 11.91 19.24
C GLU A 119 -2.88 12.50 19.54
N LYS A 120 -1.80 11.89 19.04
CA LYS A 120 -0.43 12.42 19.17
C LYS A 120 -0.31 13.80 18.51
N TYR A 121 -0.95 13.98 17.35
CA TYR A 121 -0.99 15.27 16.66
C TYR A 121 -1.72 16.33 17.50
N TYR A 122 -2.92 16.04 18.01
CA TYR A 122 -3.67 16.96 18.86
C TYR A 122 -2.93 17.32 20.15
N LYS A 123 -2.33 16.33 20.84
CA LYS A 123 -1.50 16.57 22.05
C LYS A 123 -0.31 17.47 21.74
N LYS A 124 0.40 17.25 20.63
CA LYS A 124 1.54 18.08 20.20
C LYS A 124 1.09 19.51 19.88
N GLN A 125 -0.05 19.69 19.21
CA GLN A 125 -0.59 21.01 18.90
C GLN A 125 -1.02 21.75 20.17
N ASN A 126 -1.68 21.06 21.10
CA ASN A 126 -2.10 21.66 22.38
C ASN A 126 -0.89 22.05 23.25
N ASN A 127 0.17 21.23 23.30
CA ASN A 127 1.41 21.58 23.98
C ASN A 127 2.13 22.78 23.36
N LYS A 128 2.10 22.92 22.02
CA LYS A 128 2.63 24.13 21.33
C LYS A 128 1.83 25.38 21.70
N ILE A 129 0.50 25.28 21.79
CA ILE A 129 -0.36 26.39 22.21
C ILE A 129 -0.05 26.76 23.67
N LYS A 130 0.01 25.78 24.59
CA LYS A 130 0.37 26.01 26.00
C LYS A 130 1.75 26.68 26.16
N GLN A 131 2.75 26.20 25.40
CA GLN A 131 4.08 26.84 25.39
C GLN A 131 4.00 28.28 24.89
N LYS A 132 3.29 28.55 23.79
CA LYS A 132 3.10 29.91 23.25
C LYS A 132 2.46 30.85 24.27
N TRP A 133 1.46 30.39 25.02
CA TRP A 133 0.86 31.16 26.12
C TRP A 133 1.85 31.40 27.28
N SER A 134 2.64 30.40 27.66
CA SER A 134 3.66 30.54 28.72
C SER A 134 4.78 31.54 28.37
N TYR A 135 5.20 31.63 27.11
CA TYR A 135 6.19 32.63 26.67
C TYR A 135 5.60 34.05 26.59
N ASN A 136 4.31 34.20 26.27
CA ASN A 136 3.63 35.50 26.21
C ASN A 136 3.26 36.08 27.58
N CYS A 137 3.26 35.27 28.65
CA CYS A 137 2.92 35.70 30.01
C CYS A 137 4.13 36.03 30.90
N LYS A 138 5.36 36.14 30.35
CA LYS A 138 6.50 36.64 31.13
C LYS A 138 6.52 38.18 31.12
N PRO A 139 6.44 38.87 32.27
CA PRO A 139 6.60 40.31 32.33
C PRO A 139 8.02 40.67 31.90
N TYR A 140 8.13 41.63 30.97
CA TYR A 140 9.37 42.16 30.44
C TYR A 140 10.08 43.00 31.52
N ASN A 141 10.96 42.38 32.30
CA ASN A 141 11.86 43.12 33.18
C ASN A 141 13.05 43.65 32.38
N ARG A 142 13.06 44.97 32.19
CA ARG A 142 14.12 45.78 31.61
C ARG A 142 15.21 46.01 32.67
N ARG A 143 16.45 45.55 32.48
CA ARG A 143 17.70 46.23 32.94
C ARG A 143 19.01 45.47 32.64
N GLN A 144 19.99 46.27 32.19
CA GLN A 144 21.45 46.28 32.41
C GLN A 144 22.27 44.99 32.20
N ASP A 145 23.20 45.03 31.23
CA ASP A 145 24.65 45.03 31.51
C ASP A 145 25.49 45.05 30.21
N CYS A 146 26.26 46.13 30.02
CA CYS A 146 27.45 46.15 29.17
C CYS A 146 28.55 46.86 29.96
N SER A 147 29.34 46.08 30.67
CA SER A 147 30.56 46.53 31.35
C SER A 147 31.72 46.61 30.35
N GLU A 148 32.42 47.74 30.40
CA GLU A 148 33.70 48.03 29.76
C GLU A 148 34.74 46.91 29.89
N ARG A 149 35.58 46.74 28.85
CA ARG A 149 36.93 46.19 29.04
C ARG A 149 37.92 46.84 28.06
N LYS A 150 38.68 47.81 28.57
CA LYS A 150 39.93 48.34 27.98
C LYS A 150 41.08 47.34 28.25
N SER A 151 41.93 47.12 27.26
CA SER A 151 43.37 46.79 27.43
C SER A 151 44.07 46.96 26.07
N ILE A 152 44.73 48.09 25.84
CA ILE A 152 46.20 48.30 25.93
C ILE A 152 46.98 47.49 24.87
N ILE A 153 47.59 48.21 23.93
CA ILE A 153 48.57 47.74 22.94
C ILE A 153 49.97 48.18 23.41
N PRO A 154 51.01 47.35 23.28
CA PRO A 154 52.19 47.84 22.56
C PRO A 154 52.84 46.80 21.61
N HIS A 155 53.06 47.28 20.38
CA HIS A 155 54.15 47.01 19.42
C HIS A 155 54.37 45.64 18.73
N LYS A 156 54.29 45.72 17.37
CA LYS A 156 55.09 45.10 16.28
C LYS A 156 55.37 43.59 16.35
N GLU A 157 55.08 42.76 15.34
CA GLU A 157 55.24 42.93 13.89
C GLU A 157 54.48 41.78 13.16
N ASN A 158 54.27 41.98 11.86
CA ASN A 158 53.82 41.02 10.84
C ASN A 158 52.31 40.85 10.62
N ALA A 159 51.88 41.42 9.51
CA ALA A 159 50.56 41.37 8.93
C ALA A 159 50.12 39.94 8.59
N SER A 160 49.15 39.45 9.35
CA SER A 160 48.09 38.59 8.85
C SER A 160 46.80 39.04 9.52
N SER A 161 45.98 39.78 8.77
CA SER A 161 44.71 40.34 9.19
C SER A 161 43.74 39.20 9.58
N LYS A 162 43.80 38.74 10.84
CA LYS A 162 42.65 38.10 11.48
C LYS A 162 41.64 39.20 11.78
N ARG A 163 40.73 39.47 10.83
CA ARG A 163 39.53 40.26 11.10
C ARG A 163 38.74 39.53 12.19
N PHE A 164 38.83 40.01 13.42
CA PHE A 164 37.89 39.61 14.47
C PHE A 164 36.51 40.15 14.06
N ILE A 165 35.68 39.26 13.52
CA ILE A 165 34.32 39.57 13.11
C ILE A 165 33.49 39.66 14.39
N CYS A 166 33.00 40.86 14.71
CA CYS A 166 32.07 41.05 15.81
C CYS A 166 30.81 40.19 15.59
N PRO A 167 30.34 39.43 16.59
CA PRO A 167 29.11 38.66 16.48
C PRO A 167 27.89 39.59 16.37
N CYS A 168 26.88 39.18 15.62
CA CYS A 168 25.62 39.91 15.46
C CYS A 168 24.92 40.12 16.82
N ASN A 169 24.56 41.36 17.18
CA ASN A 169 23.89 41.65 18.46
C ASN A 169 22.54 40.94 18.66
N GLY A 170 21.86 40.55 17.57
CA GLY A 170 20.58 39.83 17.65
C GLY A 170 20.72 38.32 17.80
N CYS A 171 21.62 37.67 17.05
CA CYS A 171 21.73 36.20 17.01
C CYS A 171 23.06 35.63 17.53
N LYS A 172 24.02 36.48 17.87
CA LYS A 172 25.38 36.16 18.36
C LYS A 172 26.23 35.29 17.42
N HIS A 173 25.86 35.11 16.16
CA HIS A 173 26.67 34.40 15.15
C HIS A 173 27.64 35.32 14.41
N THR A 174 28.70 34.74 13.85
CA THR A 174 29.70 35.41 13.00
C THR A 174 29.10 35.79 11.65
N LEU A 175 29.29 37.05 11.22
CA LEU A 175 28.56 37.71 10.12
C LEU A 175 28.85 37.22 8.69
N THR A 176 29.57 36.12 8.49
CA THR A 176 30.20 35.87 7.18
C THR A 176 29.36 35.13 6.15
N GLU A 177 28.38 34.27 6.47
CA GLU A 177 27.73 33.48 5.40
C GLU A 177 26.20 33.30 5.50
N ASP A 178 25.60 33.35 6.68
CA ASP A 178 24.16 32.99 6.84
C ASP A 178 23.19 34.18 6.99
N HIS A 179 23.60 35.39 6.61
CA HIS A 179 22.79 36.62 6.76
C HIS A 179 22.35 37.22 5.43
N THR A 180 21.09 37.68 5.36
CA THR A 180 20.57 38.48 4.25
C THR A 180 21.36 39.79 4.12
N ASN A 181 21.48 40.33 2.90
CA ASN A 181 22.21 41.58 2.64
C ASN A 181 21.67 42.75 3.48
N VAL A 182 20.35 42.77 3.73
CA VAL A 182 19.68 43.73 4.63
C VAL A 182 20.17 43.60 6.07
N CYS A 183 20.33 42.37 6.58
CA CYS A 183 20.84 42.14 7.94
C CYS A 183 22.30 42.58 8.09
N ARG A 184 23.14 42.35 7.07
CA ARG A 184 24.55 42.79 7.10
C ARG A 184 24.66 44.31 7.08
N ALA A 185 23.80 44.99 6.33
CA ALA A 185 23.76 46.45 6.26
C ALA A 185 23.32 47.08 7.59
N VAL A 186 22.32 46.50 8.27
CA VAL A 186 21.77 47.03 9.54
C VAL A 186 22.70 46.80 10.75
N ASN A 187 23.53 45.74 10.72
CA ASN A 187 24.49 45.41 11.78
C ASN A 187 25.94 45.73 11.41
N ASN A 188 26.14 46.62 10.43
CA ASN A 188 27.46 47.12 10.11
C ASN A 188 27.91 48.14 11.16
N ASN A 189 29.21 48.19 11.47
CA ASN A 189 29.77 49.08 12.49
C ASN A 189 29.61 50.59 12.18
N ASN A 190 29.13 50.94 10.99
CA ASN A 190 28.91 52.33 10.56
C ASN A 190 27.51 52.88 10.91
N THR A 191 26.60 52.06 11.42
CA THR A 191 25.23 52.48 11.77
C THR A 191 25.03 52.44 13.28
N MET A 192 25.12 53.60 13.94
CA MET A 192 24.70 53.73 15.35
C MET A 192 23.18 53.69 15.43
N MET A 193 22.58 52.54 15.73
CA MET A 193 21.19 52.48 16.20
C MET A 193 21.03 51.41 17.28
N HIS A 194 20.46 51.83 18.40
CA HIS A 194 20.46 51.09 19.65
C HIS A 194 19.45 49.93 19.75
N HIS A 195 18.64 49.59 18.73
CA HIS A 195 17.59 48.55 18.86
C HIS A 195 17.23 47.83 17.54
N SER A 196 18.22 47.34 16.78
CA SER A 196 17.97 46.58 15.54
C SER A 196 17.67 45.09 15.80
N THR A 197 16.43 44.67 15.51
CA THR A 197 16.03 43.24 15.50
C THR A 197 16.56 42.54 14.23
N CYS A 198 17.33 41.45 14.37
CA CYS A 198 17.82 40.62 13.26
C CYS A 198 16.63 40.02 12.49
N ILE A 199 16.42 40.39 11.21
CA ILE A 199 15.40 39.78 10.32
C ILE A 199 15.98 38.54 9.65
N CYS A 200 16.59 37.68 10.45
CA CYS A 200 17.34 36.52 10.00
C CYS A 200 16.35 35.35 9.93
N PRO A 201 16.14 34.68 8.78
CA PRO A 201 15.15 33.61 8.65
C PRO A 201 15.37 32.40 9.57
N LEU A 202 16.47 32.39 10.34
CA LEU A 202 16.91 31.28 11.18
C LEU A 202 16.99 31.61 12.67
N ALA A 203 16.28 32.63 13.14
CA ALA A 203 16.03 32.80 14.57
C ALA A 203 14.83 31.97 15.04
N HIS A 204 14.78 30.66 14.75
CA HIS A 204 14.02 29.70 15.56
C HIS A 204 14.44 28.26 15.26
N GLY A 205 15.38 27.76 16.07
CA GLY A 205 15.56 26.33 16.32
C GLY A 205 16.38 25.59 15.26
N LYS A 206 17.29 24.74 15.74
CA LYS A 206 18.03 23.76 14.96
C LYS A 206 17.08 22.95 14.07
N TYR A 207 16.87 23.38 12.83
CA TYR A 207 16.16 22.58 11.83
C TYR A 207 17.16 21.58 11.27
N LYS A 208 17.26 20.41 11.90
CA LYS A 208 17.77 19.24 11.18
C LYS A 208 16.91 19.11 9.93
N PRO A 209 17.48 19.06 8.71
CA PRO A 209 16.68 18.75 7.54
C PRO A 209 15.98 17.42 7.84
N HIS A 210 14.67 17.51 8.03
CA HIS A 210 13.83 16.35 8.07
C HIS A 210 13.92 15.80 6.65
N ASN A 211 14.84 14.86 6.42
CA ASN A 211 14.72 13.89 5.36
C ASN A 211 13.43 13.12 5.67
N THR A 212 12.29 13.74 5.36
CA THR A 212 11.04 13.06 5.12
C THR A 212 11.19 12.40 3.76
N THR A 213 12.13 11.47 3.64
CA THR A 213 11.81 10.23 2.95
C THR A 213 10.51 9.79 3.63
N LYS A 214 9.37 10.10 2.99
CA LYS A 214 8.10 9.47 3.28
C LYS A 214 8.39 8.00 3.06
N TYR A 215 8.84 7.33 4.11
CA TYR A 215 8.67 5.90 4.22
C TYR A 215 7.17 5.73 4.06
N VAL A 216 6.73 5.41 2.85
CA VAL A 216 5.40 4.88 2.61
C VAL A 216 5.35 3.70 3.55
N TYR A 217 4.64 3.89 4.66
CA TYR A 217 4.49 2.89 5.68
C TYR A 217 3.64 1.80 5.02
N SER A 218 4.31 0.90 4.29
CA SER A 218 3.71 -0.29 3.73
C SER A 218 3.52 -1.22 4.90
N SER A 219 2.56 -0.88 5.76
CA SER A 219 2.20 -1.71 6.90
C SER A 219 1.77 -3.05 6.31
N PRO A 220 2.25 -4.19 6.86
CA PRO A 220 1.84 -5.50 6.36
C PRO A 220 0.31 -5.67 6.37
N GLN A 221 -0.38 -4.90 7.22
CA GLN A 221 -1.84 -4.83 7.29
C GLN A 221 -2.46 -4.16 6.06
N VAL A 222 -1.89 -3.07 5.54
CA VAL A 222 -2.37 -2.42 4.30
C VAL A 222 -2.20 -3.36 3.11
N ALA A 223 -1.08 -4.09 3.04
CA ALA A 223 -0.88 -5.08 1.98
C ALA A 223 -1.86 -6.25 2.07
N LEU A 224 -2.17 -6.72 3.29
CA LEU A 224 -3.22 -7.72 3.50
C LEU A 224 -4.58 -7.21 3.01
N LEU A 225 -4.93 -5.97 3.34
CA LEU A 225 -6.19 -5.37 2.87
C LEU A 225 -6.24 -5.25 1.35
N LEU A 226 -5.13 -4.83 0.72
CA LEU A 226 -5.01 -4.76 -0.75
C LEU A 226 -5.13 -6.15 -1.39
N PHE A 227 -4.46 -7.17 -0.84
CA PHE A 227 -4.61 -8.55 -1.28
C PHE A 227 -6.06 -8.99 -1.20
N THR A 228 -6.73 -8.79 -0.06
CA THR A 228 -8.13 -9.19 0.09
C THR A 228 -9.06 -8.41 -0.85
N ALA A 229 -8.78 -7.14 -1.15
CA ALA A 229 -9.53 -6.37 -2.11
C ALA A 229 -9.35 -6.91 -3.54
N PHE A 230 -8.10 -7.22 -3.94
CA PHE A 230 -7.80 -7.82 -5.23
C PHE A 230 -8.31 -9.26 -5.36
N MET A 231 -8.51 -9.97 -4.25
CA MET A 231 -9.15 -11.28 -4.21
C MET A 231 -10.67 -11.22 -4.27
N VAL A 232 -11.32 -10.16 -3.77
CA VAL A 232 -12.79 -10.12 -3.66
C VAL A 232 -13.41 -9.34 -4.82
N LEU A 233 -12.86 -8.17 -5.17
CA LEU A 233 -13.46 -7.27 -6.17
C LEU A 233 -13.62 -7.90 -7.56
N PRO A 234 -12.64 -8.66 -8.11
CA PRO A 234 -12.79 -9.30 -9.42
C PRO A 234 -13.85 -10.40 -9.44
N PHE A 235 -14.20 -10.97 -8.28
CA PHE A 235 -15.23 -12.01 -8.18
C PHE A 235 -16.64 -11.46 -8.06
N VAL A 236 -16.83 -10.18 -7.73
CA VAL A 236 -18.16 -9.58 -7.61
C VAL A 236 -18.93 -9.58 -8.96
N PRO A 237 -18.30 -9.27 -10.11
CA PRO A 237 -18.93 -9.48 -11.41
C PRO A 237 -19.18 -10.96 -11.72
N ALA A 238 -18.21 -11.83 -11.40
CA ALA A 238 -18.27 -13.26 -11.71
C ALA A 238 -19.27 -14.05 -10.85
N SER A 239 -19.69 -13.51 -9.70
CA SER A 239 -20.69 -14.13 -8.81
C SER A 239 -22.13 -13.94 -9.29
N ASN A 240 -22.34 -13.30 -10.44
CA ASN A 240 -23.64 -13.05 -11.04
C ASN A 240 -24.61 -12.25 -10.16
N ILE A 241 -24.11 -11.50 -9.15
CA ILE A 241 -24.94 -10.69 -8.25
C ILE A 241 -25.50 -9.45 -8.96
N LEU A 242 -24.70 -8.82 -9.83
CA LEU A 242 -25.06 -7.55 -10.50
C LEU A 242 -25.58 -7.75 -11.93
N PHE A 243 -25.05 -8.74 -12.64
CA PHE A 243 -25.42 -9.09 -14.01
C PHE A 243 -25.00 -10.53 -14.31
N TYR A 244 -25.70 -11.19 -15.23
CA TYR A 244 -25.36 -12.53 -15.66
C TYR A 244 -24.02 -12.54 -16.40
N VAL A 245 -23.11 -13.38 -15.95
CA VAL A 245 -21.83 -13.67 -16.59
C VAL A 245 -21.79 -15.16 -16.96
N GLY A 246 -21.56 -15.42 -18.25
CA GLY A 246 -21.56 -16.78 -18.81
C GLY A 246 -20.36 -17.64 -18.44
N PHE A 247 -19.41 -17.17 -17.64
CA PHE A 247 -18.25 -17.95 -17.21
C PHE A 247 -18.23 -18.12 -15.69
N VAL A 248 -18.17 -19.38 -15.25
CA VAL A 248 -18.23 -19.81 -13.85
C VAL A 248 -16.85 -19.67 -13.18
N VAL A 249 -15.83 -20.15 -13.88
CA VAL A 249 -14.42 -20.02 -13.52
C VAL A 249 -13.70 -19.55 -14.76
N ALA A 250 -12.84 -18.56 -14.61
CA ALA A 250 -11.98 -18.15 -15.70
C ALA A 250 -10.64 -17.75 -15.12
N GLU A 251 -9.57 -18.35 -15.63
CA GLU A 251 -8.19 -18.06 -15.22
C GLU A 251 -7.87 -16.57 -15.42
N ARG A 252 -8.51 -15.91 -16.39
CA ARG A 252 -8.42 -14.45 -16.55
C ARG A 252 -8.91 -13.64 -15.34
N VAL A 253 -9.86 -14.16 -14.57
CA VAL A 253 -10.33 -13.52 -13.33
C VAL A 253 -9.27 -13.64 -12.22
N LEU A 254 -8.33 -14.59 -12.33
CA LEU A 254 -7.23 -14.79 -11.38
C LEU A 254 -6.04 -13.84 -11.59
N TYR A 255 -5.97 -13.06 -12.68
CA TYR A 255 -4.84 -12.14 -12.90
C TYR A 255 -4.73 -11.02 -11.85
N ILE A 256 -5.84 -10.39 -11.46
CA ILE A 256 -5.82 -9.36 -10.42
C ILE A 256 -5.56 -9.99 -9.03
N PRO A 257 -6.25 -11.08 -8.65
CA PRO A 257 -5.93 -11.88 -7.47
C PRO A 257 -4.45 -12.29 -7.36
N SER A 258 -3.81 -12.71 -8.47
CA SER A 258 -2.42 -13.16 -8.48
C SER A 258 -1.42 -12.03 -8.21
N VAL A 259 -1.68 -10.83 -8.71
CA VAL A 259 -0.90 -9.64 -8.36
C VAL A 259 -0.95 -9.41 -6.84
N GLY A 260 -2.14 -9.49 -6.25
CA GLY A 260 -2.31 -9.39 -4.80
C GLY A 260 -1.53 -10.48 -4.04
N PHE A 261 -1.58 -11.71 -4.54
CA PHE A 261 -0.89 -12.85 -3.93
C PHE A 261 0.63 -12.70 -3.96
N CYS A 262 1.18 -12.21 -5.07
CA CYS A 262 2.60 -11.87 -5.18
C CYS A 262 3.02 -10.79 -4.17
N PHE A 263 2.21 -9.75 -3.98
CA PHE A 263 2.45 -8.74 -2.94
C PHE A 263 2.45 -9.35 -1.53
N LEU A 264 1.48 -10.23 -1.24
CA LEU A 264 1.38 -10.92 0.03
C LEU A 264 2.61 -11.80 0.29
N LEU A 265 3.01 -12.61 -0.69
CA LEU A 265 4.18 -13.48 -0.58
C LEU A 265 5.47 -12.68 -0.36
N GLY A 266 5.70 -11.62 -1.13
CA GLY A 266 6.90 -10.79 -0.99
C GLY A 266 7.01 -10.11 0.37
N LEU A 267 5.92 -9.47 0.83
CA LEU A 267 5.90 -8.77 2.12
C LEU A 267 5.88 -9.75 3.31
N GLY A 268 5.19 -10.88 3.16
CA GLY A 268 5.18 -11.97 4.13
C GLY A 268 6.56 -12.56 4.33
N ALA A 269 7.25 -12.92 3.24
CA ALA A 269 8.63 -13.40 3.26
C ALA A 269 9.57 -12.37 3.89
N GLY A 270 9.47 -11.09 3.51
CA GLY A 270 10.27 -10.01 4.09
C GLY A 270 10.05 -9.81 5.60
N THR A 271 8.80 -9.90 6.06
CA THR A 271 8.46 -9.77 7.48
C THR A 271 8.97 -10.97 8.28
N LEU A 272 8.81 -12.18 7.75
CA LEU A 272 9.22 -13.42 8.40
C LEU A 272 10.75 -13.51 8.52
N THR A 273 11.47 -13.22 7.44
CA THR A 273 12.94 -13.21 7.41
C THR A 273 13.54 -12.11 8.29
N ARG A 274 12.88 -10.94 8.39
CA ARG A 274 13.28 -9.87 9.32
C ARG A 274 13.18 -10.29 10.79
N ASN A 275 12.11 -11.00 11.17
CA ASN A 275 11.95 -11.52 12.52
C ASN A 275 12.95 -12.66 12.81
N TRP A 276 13.32 -13.44 11.78
CA TRP A 276 14.32 -14.49 11.86
C TRP A 276 15.76 -14.03 11.67
N ARG A 277 16.01 -12.72 11.62
CA ARG A 277 17.36 -12.15 11.46
C ARG A 277 18.33 -12.56 12.58
N ARG A 278 17.81 -12.95 13.75
CA ARG A 278 18.58 -13.56 14.86
C ARG A 278 19.09 -14.99 14.54
N TYR A 279 18.47 -15.69 13.59
CA TYR A 279 18.85 -17.03 13.13
C TYR A 279 19.09 -17.04 11.61
N LYS A 280 20.26 -16.53 11.16
CA LYS A 280 20.66 -16.43 9.74
C LYS A 280 20.51 -17.75 8.95
N ARG A 281 20.63 -18.92 9.59
CA ARG A 281 20.46 -20.23 8.94
C ARG A 281 19.00 -20.49 8.56
N ARG A 282 18.04 -20.24 9.44
CA ARG A 282 16.59 -20.45 9.17
C ARG A 282 16.09 -19.54 8.05
N SER A 283 16.49 -18.26 8.08
CA SER A 283 16.13 -17.33 7.00
C SER A 283 16.70 -17.76 5.64
N ARG A 284 17.93 -18.28 5.59
CA ARG A 284 18.52 -18.79 4.34
C ARG A 284 17.80 -20.05 3.84
N ILE A 285 17.53 -21.00 4.72
CA ILE A 285 16.77 -22.21 4.37
C ILE A 285 15.41 -21.85 3.79
N PHE A 286 14.69 -20.92 4.42
CA PHE A 286 13.40 -20.46 3.92
C PHE A 286 13.48 -19.82 2.54
N MET A 287 14.46 -18.94 2.29
CA MET A 287 14.64 -18.30 0.99
C MET A 287 15.03 -19.31 -0.10
N ILE A 288 15.88 -20.29 0.23
CA ILE A 288 16.26 -21.37 -0.70
C ILE A 288 15.03 -22.24 -1.01
N ALA A 289 14.26 -22.62 0.00
CA ALA A 289 13.03 -23.38 -0.19
C ALA A 289 12.03 -22.63 -1.09
N LEU A 290 11.83 -21.33 -0.85
CA LEU A 290 10.98 -20.48 -1.69
C LEU A 290 11.50 -20.42 -3.14
N LEU A 291 12.81 -20.26 -3.35
CA LEU A 291 13.42 -20.25 -4.67
C LEU A 291 13.21 -21.60 -5.39
N ILE A 292 13.44 -22.72 -4.71
CA ILE A 292 13.22 -24.06 -5.28
C ILE A 292 11.76 -24.22 -5.70
N THR A 293 10.80 -23.84 -4.84
CA THR A 293 9.38 -23.91 -5.19
C THR A 293 9.06 -23.08 -6.43
N LEU A 294 9.60 -21.86 -6.54
CA LEU A 294 9.39 -21.01 -7.72
C LEU A 294 9.99 -21.63 -8.99
N LEU A 295 11.18 -22.24 -8.91
CA LEU A 295 11.79 -22.93 -10.04
C LEU A 295 10.97 -24.15 -10.48
N VAL A 296 10.47 -24.94 -9.53
CA VAL A 296 9.60 -26.10 -9.81
C VAL A 296 8.30 -25.64 -10.47
N MET A 297 7.66 -24.58 -9.96
CA MET A 297 6.45 -24.03 -10.56
C MET A 297 6.73 -23.46 -11.96
N SER A 298 7.86 -22.79 -12.18
CA SER A 298 8.26 -22.31 -13.50
C SER A 298 8.46 -23.46 -14.49
N GLY A 299 9.08 -24.57 -14.05
CA GLY A 299 9.21 -25.78 -14.87
C GLY A 299 7.86 -26.41 -15.20
N ALA A 300 6.92 -26.43 -14.25
CA ALA A 300 5.55 -26.89 -14.48
C ALA A 300 4.82 -26.02 -15.52
N THR A 301 5.00 -24.69 -15.49
CA THR A 301 4.47 -23.77 -16.50
C THR A 301 5.05 -24.07 -17.89
N LEU A 302 6.37 -24.27 -17.99
CA LEU A 302 7.00 -24.61 -19.27
C LEU A 302 6.48 -25.94 -19.84
N ARG A 303 6.25 -26.94 -18.98
CA ARG A 303 5.62 -28.20 -19.39
C ARG A 303 4.20 -27.97 -19.89
N ARG A 304 3.39 -27.16 -19.18
CA ARG A 304 2.01 -26.84 -19.58
C ARG A 304 1.95 -26.07 -20.90
N ASN A 305 2.95 -25.25 -21.21
CA ASN A 305 3.05 -24.57 -22.50
C ASN A 305 3.20 -25.54 -23.68
N LEU A 306 3.71 -26.76 -23.46
CA LEU A 306 3.78 -27.79 -24.51
C LEU A 306 2.40 -28.27 -24.94
N ASP A 307 1.40 -28.23 -24.06
CA ASP A 307 0.02 -28.61 -24.39
C ASP A 307 -0.64 -27.61 -25.35
N TRP A 308 -0.05 -26.43 -25.54
CA TRP A 308 -0.50 -25.42 -26.51
C TRP A 308 0.16 -25.56 -27.88
N ARG A 309 1.02 -26.58 -28.08
CA ARG A 309 1.72 -26.79 -29.34
C ARG A 309 0.78 -27.22 -30.45
N ASP A 310 -0.11 -28.16 -30.16
CA ASP A 310 -1.01 -28.78 -31.13
C ASP A 310 -2.43 -28.85 -30.55
N GLU A 311 -3.45 -28.66 -31.40
CA GLU A 311 -4.86 -28.69 -30.98
C GLU A 311 -5.24 -30.01 -30.29
N GLU A 312 -4.78 -31.14 -30.82
CA GLU A 312 -5.04 -32.46 -30.24
C GLU A 312 -4.50 -32.56 -28.80
N SER A 313 -3.27 -32.09 -28.57
CA SER A 313 -2.65 -32.07 -27.24
C SER A 313 -3.42 -31.18 -26.26
N LEU A 314 -3.91 -30.03 -26.75
CA LEU A 314 -4.72 -29.09 -25.97
C LEU A 314 -6.04 -29.74 -25.54
N PHE A 315 -6.77 -30.37 -26.46
CA PHE A 315 -8.04 -31.04 -26.15
C PHE A 315 -7.83 -32.26 -25.25
N ARG A 316 -6.83 -33.09 -25.55
CA ARG A 316 -6.48 -34.27 -24.73
C ARG A 316 -6.15 -33.87 -23.29
N SER A 317 -5.48 -32.73 -23.11
CA SER A 317 -5.16 -32.20 -21.79
C SER A 317 -6.42 -31.84 -20.97
N ALA A 318 -7.57 -31.53 -21.59
CA ALA A 318 -8.78 -31.12 -20.90
C ALA A 318 -9.84 -32.22 -20.75
N LEU A 319 -9.67 -33.38 -21.40
CA LEU A 319 -10.64 -34.49 -21.35
C LEU A 319 -10.94 -34.97 -19.93
N HIS A 320 -9.95 -34.94 -19.03
CA HIS A 320 -10.11 -35.33 -17.64
C HIS A 320 -10.93 -34.35 -16.80
N ILE A 321 -11.08 -33.10 -17.25
CA ILE A 321 -11.83 -32.03 -16.56
C ILE A 321 -13.21 -31.84 -17.20
N ASN A 322 -13.29 -31.96 -18.52
CA ASN A 322 -14.52 -31.82 -19.29
C ASN A 322 -14.78 -33.06 -20.16
N PRO A 323 -15.08 -34.22 -19.56
CA PRO A 323 -15.34 -35.46 -20.31
C PRO A 323 -16.48 -35.39 -21.33
N PRO A 324 -17.54 -34.56 -21.19
CA PRO A 324 -18.60 -34.47 -22.19
C PRO A 324 -18.13 -33.95 -23.56
N LYS A 325 -16.98 -33.25 -23.64
CA LYS A 325 -16.46 -32.69 -24.89
C LYS A 325 -15.68 -33.70 -25.75
N GLY A 326 -15.31 -34.86 -25.19
CA GLY A 326 -14.54 -35.91 -25.89
C GLY A 326 -15.36 -36.94 -26.65
N LYS A 327 -16.69 -36.77 -26.72
CA LYS A 327 -17.63 -37.70 -27.38
C LYS A 327 -18.26 -37.12 -28.66
N VAL A 328 -17.61 -36.13 -29.28
CA VAL A 328 -18.06 -35.54 -30.56
C VAL A 328 -17.23 -36.10 -31.69
#